data_AF-A0A924W7Z7-F1
#
_entry.id   AF-A0A924W7Z7-F1
#
_cell.length_a   1.000
_cell.length_b   1.000
_cell.length_c   1.000
_cell.angle_alpha   90.00
_cell.angle_beta   90.00
_cell.angle_gamma   90.00
#
_symmetry.space_group_name_H-M   'P 1'
#
loop_
_entity.id
_entity.type
_entity.pdbx_description
1 polymer ?
#
loop_
_entity_poly.entity_id
_entity_poly.type
_entity_poly.pdbx_seq_one_letter_code
_entity_poly.pdbx_strand_id
1 'polypeptide(L)' 'MIFQFIPEYTLLVRSTLARHVHSTWLSRALRRGSSLPRIPTRLVSRGGFDREMSTRQGREWATDWWEQTLSRDDLDG' A
#
# COMPACT_ATOMS: atom_id res chain seq x y z
N MET A 1 4.99 17.87 -27.48
CA MET A 1 4.26 16.95 -26.59
C MET A 1 5.06 15.66 -26.55
N ILE A 2 5.71 15.34 -25.43
CA ILE A 2 6.51 14.10 -25.29
C ILE A 2 5.68 13.15 -24.45
N PHE A 3 5.17 12.07 -25.06
CA PHE A 3 4.64 10.94 -24.31
C PHE A 3 5.83 10.23 -23.65
N GLN A 4 5.97 10.34 -22.32
CA GLN A 4 6.91 9.50 -21.58
C GLN A 4 6.48 8.04 -21.72
N PHE A 5 7.21 7.30 -22.53
CA PHE A 5 7.09 5.86 -22.63
C PHE A 5 7.62 5.25 -21.32
N ILE A 6 6.72 4.79 -20.45
CA ILE A 6 7.11 3.96 -19.30
C ILE A 6 7.34 2.55 -19.87
N PRO A 7 8.57 2.01 -19.89
CA PRO A 7 8.82 0.67 -20.37
C PRO A 7 7.97 -0.33 -19.56
N GLU A 8 7.34 -1.32 -20.21
CA GLU A 8 6.55 -2.34 -19.50
C GLU A 8 7.34 -3.04 -18.39
N TYR A 9 8.66 -3.13 -18.56
CA TYR A 9 9.59 -3.65 -17.56
C TYR A 9 9.52 -2.87 -16.23
N THR A 10 9.37 -1.55 -16.28
CA THR A 10 9.26 -0.68 -15.10
C THR A 10 7.96 -0.91 -14.35
N LEU A 11 6.85 -1.16 -15.06
CA LEU A 11 5.56 -1.50 -14.44
C LEU A 11 5.58 -2.90 -13.78
N LEU A 12 6.21 -3.88 -14.44
CA LEU A 12 6.35 -5.22 -13.89
C LEU A 12 7.21 -5.24 -12.62
N VAL A 13 8.34 -4.53 -12.64
CA VAL A 13 9.24 -4.40 -11.46
C VAL A 13 8.53 -3.67 -10.33
N ARG A 14 7.87 -2.54 -10.60
CA ARG A 14 7.12 -1.78 -9.60
C ARG A 14 5.97 -2.58 -8.99
N SER A 15 5.21 -3.33 -9.80
CA SER A 15 4.12 -4.17 -9.30
C SER A 15 4.63 -5.35 -8.47
N THR A 16 5.76 -5.95 -8.85
CA THR A 16 6.41 -7.02 -8.08
C THR A 16 6.92 -6.50 -6.75
N LEU A 17 7.56 -5.33 -6.72
CA LEU A 17 8.03 -4.68 -5.51
C LEU A 17 6.86 -4.32 -4.59
N ALA A 18 5.82 -3.68 -5.13
CA ALA A 18 4.60 -3.35 -4.38
C ALA A 18 3.95 -4.60 -3.77
N ARG A 19 3.86 -5.70 -4.53
CA ARG A 19 3.35 -6.98 -4.03
C ARG A 19 4.21 -7.55 -2.91
N HIS A 20 5.53 -7.46 -3.03
CA HIS A 20 6.46 -7.93 -2.00
C HIS A 20 6.33 -7.11 -0.70
N VAL A 21 6.30 -5.78 -0.81
CA VAL A 21 6.07 -4.88 0.33
C VAL A 21 4.73 -5.19 1.01
N HIS A 22 3.67 -5.32 0.21
CA HIS A 22 2.34 -5.66 0.71
C HIS A 22 2.30 -7.01 1.43
N SER A 23 2.92 -8.05 0.85
CA SER A 23 2.98 -9.38 1.44
C SER A 23 3.73 -9.40 2.77
N THR A 24 4.84 -8.65 2.86
CA THR A 24 5.63 -8.52 4.09
C THR A 24 4.85 -7.78 5.18
N TRP A 25 4.21 -6.67 4.81
CA TRP A 25 3.35 -5.93 5.73
C TRP A 25 2.19 -6.79 6.25
N LEU A 26 1.49 -7.52 5.37
CA LEU A 26 0.37 -8.40 5.75
C LEU A 26 0.84 -9.54 6.67
N SER A 27 2.00 -10.13 6.39
CA SER A 27 2.59 -11.18 7.21
C SER A 27 2.92 -10.68 8.64
N ARG A 28 3.35 -9.44 8.80
CA ARG A 28 3.60 -8.83 10.11
C ARG A 28 2.30 -8.53 10.85
N ALA A 29 1.32 -8.00 10.13
CA ALA A 29 -0.02 -7.72 10.64
C ALA A 29 -0.71 -8.98 11.21
N LEU A 30 -0.66 -10.10 10.46
CA LEU A 30 -1.22 -11.38 10.87
C LEU A 30 -0.57 -11.95 12.15
N ARG A 31 0.76 -11.83 12.28
CA ARG A 31 1.48 -12.33 13.47
C ARG A 31 1.14 -11.57 14.76
N ARG A 32 0.78 -10.29 14.67
CA ARG A 32 0.41 -9.47 15.83
C ARG A 32 -0.99 -9.77 16.37
N GLY A 33 -1.80 -10.59 15.69
CA GLY A 33 -3.18 -10.91 16.12
C GLY A 33 -4.10 -9.69 16.19
N SER A 34 -3.75 -8.62 15.48
CA SER A 34 -4.48 -7.35 15.51
C SER A 34 -5.63 -7.36 14.51
N SER A 35 -6.62 -6.47 14.71
CA SER A 35 -7.70 -6.30 13.75
C SER A 35 -7.12 -5.85 12.41
N LEU A 36 -7.11 -6.75 11.43
CA LEU A 36 -6.61 -6.44 10.10
C LEU A 36 -7.56 -5.45 9.42
N PRO A 37 -7.05 -4.46 8.67
CA PRO A 37 -7.86 -3.64 7.80
C PRO A 37 -8.49 -4.55 6.76
N ARG A 38 -9.78 -4.38 6.52
CA ARG A 38 -10.47 -5.15 5.50
C ARG A 38 -10.20 -4.51 4.15
N ILE A 39 -10.23 -5.34 3.10
CA ILE A 39 -10.31 -4.81 1.74
C ILE A 39 -11.64 -4.05 1.63
N PRO A 40 -11.61 -2.75 1.29
CA PRO A 40 -12.83 -1.98 1.08
C PRO A 40 -13.72 -2.63 0.03
N THR A 41 -15.01 -2.76 0.32
CA THR A 41 -16.02 -3.14 -0.68
C THR A 41 -16.53 -1.93 -1.46
N ARG A 42 -16.13 -0.72 -1.07
CA ARG A 42 -16.46 0.55 -1.73
C ARG A 42 -15.21 1.15 -2.36
N LEU A 43 -15.40 1.90 -3.44
CA LEU A 43 -14.35 2.70 -4.05
C LEU A 43 -13.76 3.69 -3.03
N VAL A 44 -12.46 3.98 -3.17
CA VAL A 44 -11.76 4.98 -2.35
C VAL A 44 -12.44 6.34 -2.43
N SER A 45 -12.83 6.77 -3.63
CA SER A 45 -13.56 8.02 -3.87
C SER A 45 -14.94 8.09 -3.21
N ARG A 46 -15.45 6.96 -2.69
CA ARG A 46 -16.71 6.85 -1.95
C ARG A 46 -16.50 6.44 -0.49
N GLY A 47 -15.32 6.72 0.07
CA GLY A 47 -15.02 6.47 1.47
C GLY A 47 -14.70 5.01 1.80
N GLY A 48 -14.14 4.25 0.86
CA GLY A 48 -13.81 2.83 1.05
C GLY A 48 -12.92 2.55 2.27
N PHE A 49 -12.05 3.50 2.62
CA PHE A 49 -11.15 3.41 3.78
C PHE A 49 -11.65 4.17 5.01
N ASP A 50 -12.84 4.78 4.99
CA ASP A 50 -13.29 5.66 6.08
C ASP A 50 -13.36 4.91 7.41
N ARG A 51 -13.76 3.65 7.38
CA ARG A 51 -13.87 2.81 8.57
C ARG A 51 -12.50 2.50 9.18
N GLU A 52 -11.53 2.13 8.37
CA GLU A 52 -10.16 1.89 8.81
C GLU A 52 -9.56 3.19 9.36
N MET A 53 -9.73 4.30 8.62
CA MET A 53 -9.21 5.63 8.98
C MET A 53 -9.92 6.26 10.19
N SER A 54 -11.13 5.83 10.54
CA SER A 54 -11.82 6.34 11.73
C SER A 54 -11.22 5.80 13.03
N THR A 55 -10.49 4.67 12.97
CA THR A 55 -9.84 4.08 14.14
C THR A 55 -8.40 4.57 14.30
N ARG A 56 -7.92 4.67 15.56
CA ARG A 56 -6.50 4.99 15.83
C ARG A 56 -5.57 3.98 15.18
N GLN A 57 -5.88 2.70 15.33
CA GLN A 57 -5.05 1.60 14.84
C GLN A 57 -4.97 1.57 13.30
N GLY A 58 -6.09 1.81 12.60
CA GLY A 58 -6.08 1.87 11.14
C GLY A 58 -5.31 3.06 10.59
N ARG A 59 -5.33 4.22 11.28
CA ARG A 59 -4.48 5.37 10.92
C ARG A 59 -3.00 5.06 11.11
N GLU A 60 -2.62 4.47 12.24
CA GLU A 60 -1.24 4.04 12.50
C GLU A 60 -0.75 3.08 11.41
N TRP A 61 -1.60 2.15 10.97
CA TRP A 61 -1.26 1.21 9.91
C TRP A 61 -1.13 1.86 8.53
N ALA A 62 -1.98 2.82 8.22
CA ALA A 62 -1.88 3.59 6.98
C ALA A 62 -0.57 4.38 6.94
N THR A 63 -0.20 5.03 8.06
CA THR A 63 1.08 5.74 8.18
C THR A 63 2.26 4.79 8.01
N ASP A 64 2.31 3.68 8.76
CA ASP A 64 3.37 2.68 8.66
C ASP A 64 3.52 2.15 7.23
N TRP A 65 2.40 1.94 6.53
CA TRP A 65 2.41 1.45 5.15
C TRP A 65 2.95 2.50 4.18
N TRP A 66 2.51 3.76 4.28
CA TRP A 66 3.01 4.85 3.44
C TRP A 66 4.49 5.14 3.70
N GLU A 67 4.93 5.17 4.95
CA GLU A 67 6.35 5.35 5.30
C GLU A 67 7.21 4.22 4.70
N GLN A 68 6.81 2.96 4.86
CA GLN A 68 7.56 1.83 4.30
C GLN A 68 7.51 1.75 2.76
N THR A 69 6.44 2.28 2.15
CA THR A 69 6.28 2.27 0.70
C THR A 69 7.04 3.42 0.06
N LEU A 70 6.95 4.64 0.62
CA LEU A 70 7.53 5.85 0.03
C LEU A 70 8.97 6.13 0.47
N SER A 71 9.42 5.60 1.61
CA SER A 71 10.83 5.77 2.06
C SER A 71 11.79 4.76 1.40
N ARG A 72 11.33 4.10 0.33
CA ARG A 72 12.13 3.16 -0.46
C ARG A 72 12.69 3.90 -1.67
N ASP A 73 13.99 4.20 -1.62
CA ASP A 73 14.77 4.81 -2.72
C ASP A 73 14.66 3.99 -4.03
N ASP A 74 14.26 2.73 -3.94
CA ASP A 74 14.00 1.79 -5.02
C ASP A 74 12.75 2.09 -5.87
N LEU A 75 11.95 3.11 -5.54
CA LEU A 75 10.78 3.53 -6.35
C LEU A 75 11.04 4.70 -7.31
N ASP A 76 12.15 5.43 -7.13
CA ASP A 76 12.51 6.62 -7.91
C ASP A 76 13.53 6.34 -9.04
N GLY A 77 13.90 5.07 -9.23
CA GLY A 77 14.78 4.59 -10.31
C GLY A 77 14.07 4.23 -11.62
#